data_AF-A0A661K7V0-F1
#
_entry.id   AF-A0A661K7V0-F1
#
_cell.length_a   1.000
_cell.length_b   1.000
_cell.length_c   1.000
_cell.angle_alpha   90.00
_cell.angle_beta   90.00
_cell.angle_gamma   90.00
#
_symmetry.space_group_name_H-M   'P 1'
#
loop_
_entity.id
_entity.type
_entity.pdbx_description
1 polymer ?
#
loop_
_entity_poly.entity_id
_entity_poly.type
_entity_poly.pdbx_seq_one_letter_code
_entity_poly.pdbx_strand_id
1 'polypeptide(L)'
;MELKKARKVYSEDLDKARPPKETLAIVREKLGRLGKKLLTKTMRIDSGRLGIPVYISICGEDAVRTIGTQKQMGKGSTPEQAETSALMELIERYSFFSFLQATNFKVASYADINDRALQIESFMLSIHDSTTDVDKALEALNRVPL
;
A
#
# COMPACT_ATOMS: atom_id res chain seq x y z
N MET A 1 22.49 -7.02 3.34
CA MET A 1 21.97 -5.63 3.39
C MET A 1 21.77 -5.30 4.86
N GLU A 2 22.45 -4.30 5.39
CA GLU A 2 22.35 -3.93 6.82
C GLU A 2 21.30 -2.83 6.99
N LEU A 3 20.35 -3.02 7.91
CA LEU A 3 19.32 -2.02 8.19
C LEU A 3 19.93 -0.84 8.92
N LYS A 4 19.63 0.37 8.46
CA LYS A 4 20.08 1.62 9.09
C LYS A 4 19.01 2.16 10.03
N LYS A 5 19.45 2.82 11.11
CA LYS A 5 18.55 3.55 12.02
C LYS A 5 17.80 4.63 11.24
N ALA A 6 16.48 4.67 11.38
CA ALA A 6 15.61 5.70 10.83
C ALA A 6 14.74 6.26 11.97
N ARG A 7 15.09 7.44 12.48
CA ARG A 7 14.34 8.07 13.56
C ARG A 7 13.02 8.63 13.03
N LYS A 8 11.93 8.42 13.78
CA LYS A 8 10.66 9.12 13.56
C LYS A 8 10.86 10.59 13.97
N VAL A 9 10.66 11.52 13.05
CA VAL A 9 10.83 12.97 13.27
C VAL A 9 9.51 13.73 13.26
N TYR A 10 8.44 13.06 12.84
CA TYR A 10 7.08 13.55 12.88
C TYR A 10 6.25 12.56 13.70
N SER A 11 5.57 13.07 14.74
CA SER A 11 4.82 12.29 15.72
C SER A 11 3.58 13.03 16.23
N GLU A 12 3.11 14.06 15.53
CA GLU A 12 1.94 14.85 15.95
C GLU A 12 0.65 14.04 15.80
N ASP A 13 0.36 13.55 14.60
CA ASP A 13 -0.80 12.70 14.32
C ASP A 13 -0.42 11.30 13.85
N LEU A 14 0.81 11.13 13.34
CA LEU A 14 1.34 9.91 12.79
C LEU A 14 2.82 9.78 13.10
N ASP A 15 3.26 8.54 13.17
CA ASP A 15 4.64 8.17 13.41
C ASP A 15 5.44 8.02 12.11
N LYS A 16 6.05 9.10 11.63
CA LYS A 16 6.77 9.13 10.34
C LYS A 16 8.21 9.61 10.46
N ALA A 17 9.06 9.08 9.58
CA ALA A 17 10.48 9.48 9.49
C ALA A 17 10.69 10.87 8.86
N ARG A 18 9.64 11.47 8.29
CA ARG A 18 9.64 12.82 7.70
C ARG A 18 8.25 13.47 7.86
N PRO A 19 8.16 14.81 7.86
CA PRO A 19 6.89 15.52 7.80
C PRO A 19 6.10 15.21 6.51
N PRO A 20 4.75 15.31 6.54
CA PRO A 20 3.91 15.10 5.37
C PRO A 20 4.27 16.01 4.19
N LYS A 21 4.51 17.30 4.45
CA LYS A 21 4.88 18.30 3.43
C LYS A 21 6.13 17.91 2.63
N GLU A 22 7.15 17.38 3.29
CA GLU A 22 8.36 16.89 2.62
C GLU A 22 8.06 15.66 1.77
N THR A 23 7.26 14.73 2.29
CA THR A 23 6.83 13.54 1.54
C THR A 23 6.07 13.95 0.28
N LEU A 24 5.12 14.87 0.39
CA LEU A 24 4.35 15.40 -0.74
C LEU A 24 5.26 15.99 -1.82
N ALA A 25 6.24 16.82 -1.43
CA ALA A 25 7.19 17.43 -2.36
C ALA A 25 8.02 16.36 -3.11
N ILE A 26 8.58 15.39 -2.38
CA ILE A 26 9.40 14.31 -2.95
C ILE A 26 8.58 13.46 -3.92
N VAL A 27 7.34 13.09 -3.55
CA VAL A 27 6.51 12.25 -4.40
C VAL A 27 6.13 13.01 -5.67
N ARG A 28 5.76 14.29 -5.59
CA ARG A 28 5.46 15.11 -6.77
C ARG A 28 6.65 15.25 -7.71
N GLU A 29 7.84 15.49 -7.16
CA GLU A 29 9.08 15.54 -7.94
C GLU A 29 9.33 14.22 -8.68
N LYS A 30 9.21 13.09 -7.98
CA LYS A 30 9.39 11.75 -8.57
C LYS A 30 8.35 11.47 -9.66
N LEU A 31 7.09 11.81 -9.43
CA LEU A 31 6.04 11.67 -10.43
C LEU A 31 6.33 12.50 -11.69
N GLY A 32 6.82 13.73 -11.52
CA GLY A 32 7.23 14.58 -12.64
C GLY A 32 8.36 13.99 -13.49
N ARG A 33 9.24 13.17 -12.89
CA ARG A 33 10.35 12.52 -13.59
C ARG A 33 10.04 11.11 -14.11
N LEU A 34 8.94 10.50 -13.68
CA LEU A 34 8.62 9.10 -13.98
C LEU A 34 8.25 8.86 -15.46
N GLY A 35 7.89 9.91 -16.20
CA GLY A 35 7.44 9.80 -17.59
C GLY A 35 6.07 9.10 -17.73
N LYS A 36 5.31 9.00 -16.63
CA LYS A 36 3.97 8.40 -16.58
C LYS A 36 2.96 9.38 -16.01
N LYS A 37 1.76 9.41 -16.58
CA LYS A 37 0.62 10.19 -16.09
C LYS A 37 -0.09 9.42 -14.98
N LEU A 38 0.52 9.34 -13.80
CA LEU A 38 -0.11 8.67 -12.65
C LEU A 38 -1.11 9.55 -11.91
N LEU A 39 -0.84 10.85 -11.80
CA LEU A 39 -1.67 11.81 -11.10
C LEU A 39 -2.07 12.93 -12.04
N THR A 40 -3.37 13.25 -12.11
CA THR A 40 -3.86 14.46 -12.76
C THR A 40 -3.81 15.64 -11.80
N LYS A 41 -4.46 15.51 -10.63
CA LYS A 41 -4.44 16.52 -9.56
C LYS A 41 -4.89 15.91 -8.23
N THR A 42 -4.59 16.60 -7.14
CA THR A 42 -5.20 16.39 -5.83
C THR A 42 -6.26 17.46 -5.59
N MET A 43 -7.32 17.14 -4.83
CA MET A 43 -8.40 18.07 -4.52
C MET A 43 -8.99 17.78 -3.14
N ARG A 44 -9.20 18.83 -2.34
CA ARG A 44 -9.91 18.74 -1.06
C ARG A 44 -11.42 18.60 -1.29
N ILE A 45 -12.08 17.70 -0.56
CA ILE A 45 -13.50 17.36 -0.76
C ILE A 45 -14.35 17.33 0.52
N ASP A 46 -13.77 17.54 1.71
CA ASP A 46 -14.55 17.62 2.93
C ASP A 46 -15.43 18.88 2.99
N SER A 47 -16.60 18.75 3.63
CA SER A 47 -17.56 19.85 3.84
C SER A 47 -17.36 20.61 5.15
N GLY A 48 -16.32 20.26 5.93
CA GLY A 48 -16.10 20.81 7.27
C GLY A 48 -16.99 20.25 8.38
N ARG A 49 -17.99 19.40 8.08
CA ARG A 49 -18.93 18.84 9.09
C ARG A 49 -18.23 18.17 10.28
N LEU A 50 -17.12 17.48 10.04
CA LEU A 50 -16.34 16.76 11.07
C LEU A 50 -15.04 17.48 11.44
N GLY A 51 -14.70 18.59 10.78
CA GLY A 51 -13.39 19.23 10.95
C GLY A 51 -12.19 18.36 10.51
N ILE A 52 -12.41 17.26 9.78
CA ILE A 52 -11.37 16.35 9.31
C ILE A 52 -11.13 16.60 7.81
N PRO A 53 -9.93 17.06 7.41
CA PRO A 53 -9.57 17.21 6.01
C PRO A 53 -9.63 15.88 5.23
N VAL A 54 -10.25 15.93 4.06
CA VAL A 54 -10.32 14.79 3.13
C VAL A 54 -9.93 15.26 1.73
N TYR A 55 -8.99 14.55 1.11
CA TYR A 55 -8.52 14.80 -0.24
C TYR A 55 -8.81 13.60 -1.14
N ILE A 56 -8.90 13.88 -2.44
CA ILE A 56 -8.86 12.87 -3.49
C ILE A 56 -7.69 13.13 -4.43
N SER A 57 -7.04 12.05 -4.87
CA SER A 57 -6.12 12.03 -6.00
C SER A 57 -6.90 11.60 -7.23
N ILE A 58 -7.02 12.48 -8.23
CA ILE A 58 -7.56 12.12 -9.54
C ILE A 58 -6.47 11.37 -10.30
N CYS A 59 -6.76 10.11 -10.64
CA CYS A 59 -5.81 9.22 -11.30
C CYS A 59 -5.61 9.68 -12.74
N GLY A 60 -4.35 9.75 -13.16
CA GLY A 60 -4.02 9.97 -14.57
C GLY A 60 -4.20 8.68 -15.39
N GLU A 61 -4.13 8.82 -16.72
CA GLU A 61 -4.39 7.74 -17.69
C GLU A 61 -3.62 6.45 -17.40
N ASP A 62 -2.33 6.55 -17.05
CA ASP A 62 -1.50 5.38 -16.74
C ASP A 62 -1.94 4.70 -15.44
N ALA A 63 -2.27 5.49 -14.41
CA ALA A 63 -2.78 4.94 -13.18
C ALA A 63 -4.12 4.23 -13.39
N VAL A 64 -5.06 4.85 -14.11
CA VAL A 64 -6.37 4.25 -14.41
C VAL A 64 -6.23 2.91 -15.12
N ARG A 65 -5.35 2.82 -16.13
CA ARG A 65 -5.09 1.56 -16.85
C ARG A 65 -4.56 0.46 -15.94
N THR A 66 -3.72 0.80 -14.96
CA THR A 66 -3.12 -0.18 -14.06
C THR A 66 -4.02 -0.56 -12.89
N ILE A 67 -4.68 0.41 -12.24
CA ILE A 67 -5.42 0.18 -10.99
C ILE A 67 -6.94 0.04 -11.18
N GLY A 68 -7.48 0.42 -12.35
CA GLY A 68 -8.91 0.31 -12.68
C GLY A 68 -9.84 1.35 -12.07
N THR A 69 -9.34 2.27 -11.24
CA THR A 69 -10.15 3.31 -10.55
C THR A 69 -9.78 4.71 -10.98
N GLN A 70 -10.75 5.64 -10.94
CA GLN A 70 -10.55 7.04 -11.33
C GLN A 70 -9.99 7.93 -10.21
N LYS A 71 -10.08 7.51 -8.95
CA LYS A 71 -9.66 8.31 -7.80
C LYS A 71 -9.20 7.46 -6.62
N GLN A 72 -8.26 8.00 -5.85
CA GLN A 72 -7.87 7.51 -4.52
C GLN A 72 -8.17 8.58 -3.48
N MET A 73 -8.36 8.18 -2.22
CA MET A 73 -8.78 9.08 -1.16
C MET A 73 -7.75 9.15 -0.05
N GLY A 74 -7.74 10.27 0.67
CA GLY A 74 -6.83 10.48 1.78
C GLY A 74 -7.46 11.34 2.85
N LYS A 75 -7.08 11.06 4.08
CA LYS A 75 -7.54 11.78 5.27
C LYS A 75 -6.35 12.01 6.20
N GLY A 76 -6.45 13.03 7.02
CA GLY A 76 -5.38 13.42 7.93
C GLY A 76 -5.89 14.41 8.97
N SER A 77 -5.11 14.62 10.03
CA SER A 77 -5.42 15.66 11.01
C SER A 77 -5.21 17.07 10.45
N THR A 78 -4.32 17.20 9.45
CA THR A 78 -4.00 18.45 8.73
C THR A 78 -4.30 18.31 7.23
N PRO A 79 -4.53 19.43 6.51
CA PRO A 79 -4.69 19.40 5.06
C PRO A 79 -3.49 18.76 4.34
N GLU A 80 -2.27 19.08 4.76
CA GLU A 80 -1.03 18.54 4.21
C GLU A 80 -0.96 17.03 4.37
N GLN A 81 -1.39 16.52 5.54
CA GLN A 81 -1.40 15.08 5.75
C GLN A 81 -2.52 14.39 4.97
N ALA A 82 -3.72 14.96 4.90
CA ALA A 82 -4.80 14.40 4.10
C ALA A 82 -4.42 14.31 2.61
N GLU A 83 -3.79 15.35 2.08
CA GLU A 83 -3.29 15.36 0.71
C GLU A 83 -2.18 14.33 0.50
N THR A 84 -1.22 14.25 1.42
CA THR A 84 -0.14 13.26 1.38
C THR A 84 -0.70 11.84 1.42
N SER A 85 -1.71 11.58 2.26
CA SER A 85 -2.41 10.30 2.32
C SER A 85 -3.04 9.93 0.99
N ALA A 86 -3.76 10.86 0.35
CA ALA A 86 -4.45 10.61 -0.92
C ALA A 86 -3.44 10.30 -2.03
N LEU A 87 -2.30 10.97 -2.01
CA LEU A 87 -1.24 10.75 -2.99
C LEU A 87 -0.51 9.44 -2.75
N MET A 88 -0.17 9.12 -1.50
CA MET A 88 0.52 7.88 -1.16
C MET A 88 -0.35 6.64 -1.40
N GLU A 89 -1.67 6.72 -1.20
CA GLU A 89 -2.61 5.64 -1.56
C GLU A 89 -2.55 5.34 -3.07
N LEU A 90 -2.51 6.38 -3.92
CA LEU A 90 -2.30 6.21 -5.37
C LEU A 90 -0.97 5.51 -5.69
N ILE A 91 0.12 5.91 -5.03
CA ILE A 91 1.42 5.28 -5.24
C ILE A 91 1.39 3.80 -4.80
N GLU A 92 0.79 3.50 -3.65
CA GLU A 92 0.67 2.14 -3.13
C GLU A 92 -0.11 1.25 -4.10
N ARG A 93 -1.32 1.68 -4.49
CA ARG A 93 -2.19 0.93 -5.42
C ARG A 93 -1.52 0.73 -6.76
N TYR A 94 -0.95 1.78 -7.35
CA TYR A 94 -0.24 1.68 -8.62
C TYR A 94 0.94 0.72 -8.53
N SER A 95 1.74 0.80 -7.45
CA SER A 95 2.89 -0.09 -7.25
C SER A 95 2.48 -1.55 -7.11
N PHE A 96 1.42 -1.81 -6.33
CA PHE A 96 0.88 -3.15 -6.14
C PHE A 96 0.38 -3.76 -7.45
N PHE A 97 -0.50 -3.07 -8.18
CA PHE A 97 -1.04 -3.60 -9.43
C PHE A 97 0.02 -3.66 -10.54
N SER A 98 0.97 -2.73 -10.58
CA SER A 98 2.13 -2.82 -11.49
C SER A 98 2.95 -4.08 -11.20
N PHE A 99 3.22 -4.36 -9.92
CA PHE A 99 3.92 -5.57 -9.52
C PHE A 99 3.15 -6.83 -9.93
N LEU A 100 1.83 -6.88 -9.69
CA LEU A 100 1.01 -8.01 -10.09
C LEU A 100 1.04 -8.26 -11.61
N GLN A 101 0.96 -7.20 -12.42
CA GLN A 101 0.96 -7.31 -13.89
C GLN A 101 2.34 -7.66 -14.45
N ALA A 102 3.43 -7.22 -13.81
CA ALA A 102 4.78 -7.45 -14.29
C ALA A 102 5.39 -8.77 -13.78
N THR A 103 4.80 -9.40 -12.76
CA THR A 103 5.36 -10.60 -12.13
C THR A 103 4.75 -11.86 -12.71
N ASN A 104 5.61 -12.78 -13.13
CA ASN A 104 5.19 -14.14 -13.49
C ASN A 104 5.11 -15.00 -12.23
N PHE A 105 3.93 -15.05 -11.61
CA PHE A 105 3.71 -15.86 -10.40
C PHE A 105 3.77 -17.34 -10.73
N LYS A 106 4.52 -18.10 -9.92
CA LYS A 106 4.51 -19.55 -9.97
C LYS A 106 3.23 -20.05 -9.29
N VAL A 107 2.39 -20.74 -10.06
CA VAL A 107 1.24 -21.48 -9.52
C VAL A 107 1.78 -22.78 -8.92
N ALA A 108 1.64 -22.94 -7.61
CA ALA A 108 2.19 -24.06 -6.85
C ALA A 108 1.40 -24.26 -5.56
N SER A 109 1.23 -25.51 -5.11
CA SER A 109 0.73 -25.80 -3.76
C SER A 109 1.82 -25.57 -2.71
N TYR A 110 1.45 -25.57 -1.43
CA TYR A 110 2.41 -25.50 -0.34
C TYR A 110 3.43 -26.66 -0.39
N ALA A 111 2.96 -27.86 -0.75
CA ALA A 111 3.81 -29.04 -0.95
C ALA A 111 4.80 -28.87 -2.12
N ASP A 112 4.45 -28.14 -3.17
CA ASP A 112 5.33 -27.90 -4.32
C ASP A 112 6.45 -26.88 -4.03
N ILE A 113 6.29 -26.06 -2.98
CA ILE A 113 7.28 -25.06 -2.57
C ILE A 113 8.29 -25.64 -1.56
N ASN A 114 7.88 -26.64 -0.77
CA ASN A 114 8.72 -27.37 0.20
C ASN A 114 9.51 -26.44 1.13
N ASP A 115 10.83 -26.57 1.16
CA ASP A 115 11.78 -25.91 2.06
C ASP A 115 11.83 -24.38 1.89
N ARG A 116 11.24 -23.87 0.81
CA ARG A 116 11.13 -22.43 0.54
C ARG A 116 9.81 -21.82 1.02
N ALA A 117 8.88 -22.64 1.53
CA ALA A 117 7.61 -22.15 2.04
C ALA A 117 7.82 -21.42 3.37
N LEU A 118 7.03 -20.37 3.62
CA LEU A 118 6.92 -19.81 4.96
C LEU A 118 6.37 -20.88 5.89
N GLN A 119 6.84 -20.91 7.14
CA GLN A 119 6.32 -21.81 8.15
C GLN A 119 4.81 -21.58 8.36
N ILE A 120 4.04 -22.67 8.55
CA ILE A 120 2.58 -22.58 8.64
C ILE A 120 2.13 -21.67 9.78
N GLU A 121 2.88 -21.68 10.89
CA GLU A 121 2.67 -20.84 12.05
C GLU A 121 2.73 -19.34 11.72
N SER A 122 3.50 -18.96 10.69
CA SER A 122 3.56 -17.57 10.21
C SER A 122 2.24 -17.14 9.57
N PHE A 123 1.53 -18.04 8.88
CA PHE A 123 0.21 -17.75 8.32
C PHE A 123 -0.81 -17.56 9.44
N MET A 124 -0.82 -18.47 10.42
CA MET A 124 -1.73 -18.40 11.57
C MET A 124 -1.51 -17.11 12.37
N LEU A 125 -0.25 -16.77 12.62
CA LEU A 125 0.12 -15.55 13.34
C LEU A 125 -0.31 -14.28 12.60
N SER A 126 -0.26 -14.29 11.26
CA SER A 126 -0.61 -13.11 10.44
C SER A 126 -2.07 -12.67 10.57
N ILE A 127 -2.96 -13.61 10.91
CA ILE A 127 -4.39 -13.38 11.12
C ILE A 127 -4.80 -13.56 12.60
N HIS A 128 -3.82 -13.70 13.50
CA HIS A 128 -4.03 -13.97 14.92
C HIS A 128 -4.94 -15.18 15.21
N ASP A 129 -4.89 -16.21 14.37
CA ASP A 129 -5.67 -17.42 14.56
C ASP A 129 -4.94 -18.40 15.47
N SER A 130 -5.56 -18.70 16.60
CA SER A 130 -5.08 -19.66 17.61
C SER A 130 -5.98 -20.89 17.75
N THR A 131 -7.00 -20.99 16.89
CA THR A 131 -8.11 -21.95 17.05
C THR A 131 -8.15 -23.00 15.96
N THR A 132 -7.69 -22.68 14.75
CA THR A 132 -7.65 -23.63 13.65
C THR A 132 -6.59 -24.69 13.90
N ASP A 133 -7.00 -25.94 13.66
CA ASP A 133 -6.14 -27.11 13.67
C ASP A 133 -5.08 -27.01 12.56
N VAL A 134 -3.82 -26.98 12.96
CA VAL A 134 -2.66 -26.80 12.07
C VAL A 134 -2.59 -27.91 11.03
N ASP A 135 -2.91 -29.15 11.39
CA ASP A 135 -2.84 -30.28 10.47
C ASP A 135 -3.89 -30.14 9.35
N LYS A 136 -5.07 -29.63 9.69
CA LYS A 136 -6.13 -29.35 8.69
C LYS A 136 -5.78 -28.18 7.79
N ALA A 137 -5.18 -27.12 8.34
CA ALA A 137 -4.69 -26.01 7.55
C ALA A 137 -3.60 -26.47 6.56
N LEU A 138 -2.67 -27.30 7.02
CA LEU A 138 -1.61 -27.86 6.19
C LEU A 138 -2.18 -28.77 5.09
N GLU A 139 -3.14 -29.63 5.43
CA GLU A 139 -3.82 -30.49 4.46
C GLU A 139 -4.49 -29.66 3.36
N ALA A 140 -5.16 -28.56 3.72
CA ALA A 140 -5.78 -27.65 2.75
C ALA A 140 -4.74 -26.97 1.85
N LEU A 141 -3.69 -26.38 2.44
CA LEU A 141 -2.64 -25.66 1.71
C LEU A 141 -1.84 -26.56 0.76
N ASN A 142 -1.71 -27.85 1.08
CA ASN A 142 -1.07 -28.83 0.21
C ASN A 142 -1.90 -29.20 -1.03
N ARG A 143 -3.18 -28.84 -1.08
CA ARG A 143 -4.10 -29.22 -2.16
C ARG A 143 -4.57 -28.04 -3.01
N VAL A 144 -4.32 -26.80 -2.57
CA VAL A 144 -4.70 -25.60 -3.31
C VAL A 144 -3.46 -24.88 -3.84
N PRO A 145 -3.52 -24.29 -5.04
CA PRO A 145 -2.51 -23.34 -5.47
C PRO A 145 -2.49 -22.12 -4.54
N LEU A 146 -1.29 -21.70 -4.16
CA LEU A 146 -1.01 -20.45 -3.46
C LEU A 146 -1.10 -19.24 -4.42
#